data_AF-A0A7K2LYB6-F1
#
_entry.id   AF-A0A7K2LYB6-F1
#
_cell.length_a   1.000
_cell.length_b   1.000
_cell.length_c   1.000
_cell.angle_alpha   90.00
_cell.angle_beta   90.00
_cell.angle_gamma   90.00
#
_symmetry.space_group_name_H-M   'P 1'
#
loop_
_entity.id
_entity.type
_entity.pdbx_description
1 polymer ?
#
loop_
_entity_poly.entity_id
_entity_poly.type
_entity_poly.pdbx_seq_one_letter_code
_entity_poly.pdbx_strand_id
1 'polypeptide(L)'
;YSSAAGTLGNPGQANYAAANTSLEALARDFRAAGTPAVALAWGLWAEASGMTGALGATDLERGRRTGIAAMPTEQALALLDAGLRSSEAALV
;
A
#
# COMPACT_ATOMS: atom_id res chain seq x y z
N TYR A 1 1.54 7.50 1.21
CA TYR A 1 1.41 6.22 0.51
C TYR A 1 2.19 5.18 1.31
N SER A 2 1.50 4.19 1.87
CA SER A 2 2.07 3.01 2.54
C SER A 2 1.96 1.79 1.59
N SER A 3 2.34 0.61 2.06
CA SER A 3 2.21 -0.66 1.35
C SER A 3 1.63 -1.75 2.25
N ALA A 4 0.78 -2.60 1.67
CA ALA A 4 0.26 -3.80 2.32
C ALA A 4 1.37 -4.74 2.82
N ALA A 5 2.61 -4.64 2.30
CA ALA A 5 3.78 -5.35 2.81
C ALA A 5 4.06 -5.05 4.31
N GLY A 6 3.64 -3.90 4.82
CA GLY A 6 3.73 -3.58 6.25
C GLY A 6 2.82 -4.42 7.13
N THR A 7 1.65 -4.82 6.63
CA THR A 7 0.63 -5.59 7.36
C THR A 7 0.70 -7.08 7.06
N LEU A 8 0.79 -7.44 5.78
CA LEU A 8 0.79 -8.83 5.31
C LEU A 8 2.19 -9.45 5.31
N GLY A 9 3.24 -8.61 5.32
CA GLY A 9 4.61 -9.05 5.11
C GLY A 9 4.89 -9.40 3.65
N ASN A 10 6.17 -9.33 3.26
CA ASN A 10 6.65 -9.87 1.99
C ASN A 10 8.10 -10.35 2.17
N PRO A 11 8.41 -11.64 1.96
CA PRO A 11 9.77 -12.17 2.12
C PRO A 11 10.81 -11.33 1.35
N GLY A 12 11.92 -11.00 2.03
CA GLY A 12 12.98 -10.15 1.47
C GLY A 12 12.71 -8.64 1.55
N GLN A 13 11.57 -8.20 2.10
CA GLN A 13 11.19 -6.79 2.17
C GLN A 13 11.02 -6.26 3.61
N ALA A 14 11.74 -6.82 4.60
CA ALA A 14 11.61 -6.40 6.00
C ALA A 14 11.84 -4.89 6.21
N ASN A 15 12.89 -4.32 5.59
CA ASN A 15 13.17 -2.89 5.68
C ASN A 15 12.06 -2.03 5.03
N TYR A 16 11.50 -2.51 3.92
CA TYR A 16 10.39 -1.85 3.24
C TYR A 16 9.10 -1.92 4.05
N ALA A 17 8.79 -3.07 4.66
CA ALA A 17 7.68 -3.23 5.57
C ALA A 17 7.81 -2.28 6.78
N ALA A 18 8.98 -2.21 7.40
CA ALA A 18 9.23 -1.31 8.53
C ALA A 18 9.07 0.18 8.18
N ALA A 19 9.53 0.59 6.99
CA ALA A 19 9.34 1.96 6.51
C ALA A 19 7.85 2.28 6.32
N ASN A 20 7.08 1.37 5.73
CA ASN A 20 5.66 1.57 5.46
C ASN A 20 4.81 1.56 6.74
N THR A 21 5.09 0.66 7.70
CA THR A 21 4.42 0.69 9.01
C THR A 21 4.75 1.95 9.82
N SER A 22 5.96 2.49 9.66
CA SER A 22 6.34 3.78 10.25
C SER A 22 5.50 4.94 9.69
N LEU A 23 5.16 4.92 8.39
CA LEU A 23 4.27 5.92 7.79
C LEU A 23 2.84 5.83 8.34
N GLU A 24 2.35 4.61 8.60
CA GLU A 24 1.03 4.40 9.22
C GLU A 24 1.00 4.89 10.67
N ALA A 25 2.07 4.65 11.43
CA ALA A 25 2.21 5.21 12.79
C ALA A 25 2.22 6.75 12.75
N LEU A 26 2.98 7.36 11.85
CA LEU A 26 3.04 8.81 11.70
C LEU A 26 1.66 9.42 11.35
N ALA A 27 0.87 8.77 10.50
CA ALA A 27 -0.48 9.24 10.19
C ALA A 27 -1.41 9.19 11.42
N ARG A 28 -1.26 8.17 12.29
CA ARG A 28 -1.98 8.08 13.57
C ARG A 28 -1.56 9.22 14.51
N ASP A 29 -0.28 9.51 14.60
CA ASP A 29 0.24 10.60 15.44
C ASP A 29 -0.29 11.97 14.99
N PHE A 30 -0.31 12.24 13.69
CA PHE A 30 -0.90 13.48 13.15
C PHE A 30 -2.39 13.60 13.50
N ARG A 31 -3.15 12.53 13.33
CA ARG A 31 -4.58 12.52 13.68
C ARG A 31 -4.81 12.72 15.17
N ALA A 32 -4.00 12.09 16.03
CA ALA A 32 -4.04 12.30 17.47
C ALA A 32 -3.73 13.75 17.85
N ALA A 33 -2.89 14.44 17.07
CA ALA A 33 -2.60 15.87 17.20
C ALA A 33 -3.63 16.80 16.51
N GLY A 34 -4.74 16.26 16.00
CA GLY A 34 -5.79 17.04 15.33
C GLY A 34 -5.46 17.46 13.89
N THR A 35 -4.37 16.94 13.31
CA THR A 35 -3.97 17.19 11.92
C THR A 35 -4.53 16.10 11.02
N PRO A 36 -5.28 16.43 9.95
CA PRO A 36 -5.74 15.44 8.98
C PRO A 36 -4.57 14.73 8.31
N ALA A 37 -4.51 13.41 8.44
CA ALA A 37 -3.53 12.55 7.78
C ALA A 37 -4.14 11.18 7.47
N VAL A 38 -3.72 10.57 6.36
CA VAL A 38 -4.11 9.20 5.99
C VAL A 38 -2.94 8.47 5.34
N ALA A 39 -2.68 7.25 5.82
CA ALA A 39 -1.78 6.29 5.20
C ALA A 39 -2.59 5.19 4.50
N LEU A 40 -2.44 5.08 3.18
CA LEU A 40 -3.07 4.03 2.39
C LEU A 40 -2.05 2.93 2.07
N ALA A 41 -2.28 1.72 2.57
CA ALA A 41 -1.37 0.58 2.40
C ALA A 41 -1.68 -0.16 1.09
N TRP A 42 -1.03 0.28 0.01
CA TRP A 42 -1.32 -0.26 -1.32
C TRP A 42 -0.82 -1.69 -1.52
N GLY A 43 -1.65 -2.50 -2.19
CA GLY A 43 -1.25 -3.75 -2.82
C GLY A 43 -0.56 -3.51 -4.17
N LEU A 44 -0.42 -4.58 -4.96
CA LEU A 44 0.17 -4.51 -6.29
C LEU A 44 -0.76 -3.77 -7.26
N TRP A 45 -0.26 -2.76 -7.96
CA TRP A 45 -0.98 -2.10 -9.05
C TRP A 45 -0.75 -2.85 -10.37
N ALA A 46 -1.79 -2.94 -11.21
CA ALA A 46 -1.74 -3.64 -12.50
C ALA A 46 -0.87 -2.92 -13.52
N GLU A 47 -0.88 -1.59 -13.49
CA GLU A 47 -0.02 -0.80 -14.35
C GLU A 47 1.41 -0.79 -13.78
N ALA A 48 2.33 -1.42 -14.52
CA ALA A 48 3.73 -1.47 -14.15
C ALA A 48 4.35 -0.08 -14.33
N SER A 49 4.67 0.59 -13.21
CA SER A 49 5.32 1.89 -13.21
C SER A 49 6.17 2.07 -11.95
N GLY A 50 7.20 2.89 -12.03
CA GLY A 50 8.12 3.15 -10.91
C GLY A 50 8.63 1.87 -10.25
N MET A 51 8.15 1.58 -9.04
CA MET A 51 8.56 0.45 -8.20
C MET A 51 8.18 -0.92 -8.78
N THR A 52 7.13 -1.02 -9.59
CA THR A 52 6.69 -2.28 -10.23
C THR A 52 7.18 -2.41 -11.66
N GLY A 53 7.86 -1.40 -12.21
CA GLY A 53 8.30 -1.36 -13.61
C GLY A 53 9.32 -2.44 -13.99
N ALA A 54 10.05 -2.99 -13.01
CA ALA A 54 11.01 -4.07 -13.22
C ALA A 54 10.41 -5.48 -13.03
N LEU A 55 9.15 -5.59 -12.60
CA LEU A 55 8.52 -6.90 -12.37
C LEU A 55 8.24 -7.57 -13.71
N GLY A 56 8.79 -8.78 -13.89
CA GLY A 56 8.52 -9.61 -15.05
C GLY A 56 7.25 -10.44 -14.88
N ALA A 57 6.83 -11.10 -15.96
CA ALA A 57 5.68 -12.02 -15.93
C ALA A 57 5.80 -13.11 -14.84
N THR A 58 7.02 -13.60 -14.59
CA THR A 58 7.31 -14.59 -13.55
C THR A 58 7.05 -14.06 -12.13
N ASP A 59 7.36 -12.78 -11.88
CA ASP A 59 7.14 -12.16 -10.56
C ASP A 59 5.65 -11.93 -10.30
N LEU A 60 4.92 -11.50 -11.33
CA LEU A 60 3.46 -11.33 -11.27
C LEU A 60 2.75 -12.67 -11.04
N GLU A 61 3.17 -13.73 -11.73
CA GLU A 61 2.61 -15.07 -11.55
C GLU A 61 2.91 -15.64 -10.16
N ARG A 62 4.12 -15.39 -9.63
CA ARG A 62 4.44 -15.74 -8.23
C ARG A 62 3.48 -15.03 -7.27
N GLY A 63 3.25 -13.73 -7.46
CA GLY A 63 2.30 -12.94 -6.68
C GLY A 63 0.89 -13.53 -6.70
N ARG A 64 0.37 -13.89 -7.88
CA ARG A 64 -0.95 -14.53 -8.01
C ARG A 64 -1.06 -15.83 -7.22
N ARG A 65 -0.01 -16.67 -7.26
CA ARG A 65 0.01 -17.94 -6.50
C ARG A 65 0.01 -17.76 -5.00
N THR A 66 0.50 -16.62 -4.51
CA THR A 66 0.47 -16.25 -3.09
C THR A 66 -0.75 -15.39 -2.73
N GLY A 67 -1.74 -15.28 -3.63
CA GLY A 67 -2.98 -14.52 -3.38
C GLY A 67 -2.88 -13.01 -3.61
N ILE A 68 -1.76 -12.50 -4.12
CA ILE A 68 -1.58 -11.09 -4.47
C ILE A 68 -2.04 -10.90 -5.91
N ALA A 69 -3.23 -10.34 -6.07
CA ALA A 69 -3.76 -9.92 -7.36
C ALA A 69 -3.42 -8.45 -7.63
N ALA A 70 -3.09 -8.13 -8.88
CA ALA A 70 -2.84 -6.75 -9.28
C ALA A 70 -4.17 -5.98 -9.42
N MET A 71 -4.21 -4.78 -8.84
CA MET A 71 -5.37 -3.90 -8.81
C MET A 71 -5.38 -2.98 -10.03
N PRO A 72 -6.49 -2.90 -10.79
CA PRO A 72 -6.63 -1.93 -11.87
C PRO A 72 -6.46 -0.48 -11.38
N THR A 73 -5.82 0.38 -12.19
CA THR A 73 -5.57 1.79 -11.86
C THR A 73 -6.86 2.54 -11.50
N GLU A 74 -7.95 2.32 -12.24
CA GLU A 74 -9.25 2.94 -11.95
C GLU A 74 -9.77 2.59 -10.56
N GLN A 75 -9.67 1.32 -10.16
CA GLN A 75 -10.08 0.87 -8.84
C GLN A 75 -9.20 1.49 -7.74
N ALA A 76 -7.88 1.57 -7.98
CA ALA A 76 -6.95 2.16 -7.03
C ALA A 76 -7.20 3.67 -6.84
N LEU A 77 -7.51 4.41 -7.90
CA LEU A 77 -7.88 5.82 -7.81
C LEU A 77 -9.23 6.03 -7.09
N ALA A 78 -10.21 5.15 -7.31
CA ALA A 78 -11.46 5.19 -6.55
C ALA A 78 -11.24 4.95 -5.04
N LEU A 79 -10.31 4.05 -4.68
CA LEU A 79 -9.91 3.82 -3.28
C LEU A 79 -9.12 4.99 -2.69
N LEU A 80 -8.31 5.69 -3.50
CA LEU A 80 -7.63 6.91 -3.08
C LEU A 80 -8.67 7.97 -2.69
N ASP A 81 -9.64 8.21 -3.56
CA ASP A 81 -10.74 9.13 -3.30
C ASP A 81 -11.53 8.77 -2.04
N ALA A 82 -11.82 7.48 -1.84
CA ALA A 82 -12.48 6.99 -0.63
C ALA A 82 -11.60 7.21 0.62
N GLY A 83 -10.31 6.92 0.53
CA GLY A 83 -9.34 7.09 1.61
C GLY A 83 -9.18 8.54 2.05
N LEU A 84 -9.15 9.48 1.10
CA LEU A 84 -9.09 10.92 1.38
C LEU A 84 -10.34 11.44 2.12
N ARG A 85 -11.48 10.77 1.99
CA ARG A 85 -12.73 11.09 2.70
C ARG A 85 -12.87 10.37 4.04
N SER A 86 -11.96 9.46 4.38
CA SER A 86 -12.05 8.67 5.60
C SER A 86 -11.63 9.47 6.84
N SER A 87 -12.23 9.14 7.98
CA SER A 87 -11.75 9.58 9.31
C SER A 87 -10.58 8.74 9.81
N GLU A 88 -10.31 7.58 9.20
CA GLU A 88 -9.23 6.69 9.60
C GLU A 88 -7.85 7.27 9.28
N ALA A 89 -6.90 6.98 10.15
CA ALA A 89 -5.49 7.37 9.98
C ALA A 89 -4.73 6.41 9.06
N ALA A 90 -5.12 5.15 9.03
CA ALA A 90 -4.48 4.10 8.22
C ALA A 90 -5.54 3.14 7.68
N LEU A 91 -5.44 2.80 6.40
CA LEU A 91 -6.32 1.86 5.70
C LEU A 91 -5.48 0.85 4.94
N VAL A 92 -5.89 -0.42 4.97
CA VAL A 92 -5.26 -1.56 4.29
C VAL A 92 -6.27 -2.17 3.32
#